data_AF-A0A1R2B818-F1
#
_entry.id   AF-A0A1R2B818-F1
#
_cell.length_a   1.000
_cell.length_b   1.000
_cell.length_c   1.000
_cell.angle_alpha   90.00
_cell.angle_beta   90.00
_cell.angle_gamma   90.00
#
_symmetry.space_group_name_H-M   'P 1'
#
loop_
_entity.id
_entity.type
_entity.pdbx_description
1 polymer ?
#
loop_
_entity_poly.entity_id
_entity_poly.type
_entity_poly.pdbx_seq_one_letter_code
_entity_poly.pdbx_strand_id
1 'polypeptide(L)'
;MLSEIAERLANNPNREQVAKFVFDSYDTNNSGRIEKSELKVAMNRIGAELGQELTDEQMDKAWAKMDQDKDGTLDFEEFKVFIMGLFNALSSE
;
A
#
# COMPACT_ATOMS: atom_id res chain seq x y z
N MET A 1 -6.59 0.58 10.16
CA MET A 1 -5.36 1.03 9.48
C MET A 1 -5.75 1.90 8.30
N LEU A 2 -6.59 1.43 7.38
CA LEU A 2 -7.07 2.24 6.25
C LEU A 2 -7.77 3.55 6.66
N SER A 3 -8.61 3.49 7.69
CA SER A 3 -9.31 4.64 8.25
C SER A 3 -8.34 5.71 8.77
N GLU A 4 -7.28 5.29 9.47
CA GLU A 4 -6.24 6.19 9.97
C GLU A 4 -5.41 6.81 8.84
N ILE A 5 -5.13 6.02 7.80
CA ILE A 5 -4.42 6.48 6.60
C ILE A 5 -5.26 7.52 5.85
N ALA A 6 -6.54 7.22 5.63
CA ALA A 6 -7.49 8.12 4.97
C ALA A 6 -7.64 9.44 5.74
N GLU A 7 -7.83 9.37 7.06
CA GLU A 7 -7.91 10.54 7.93
C GLU A 7 -6.61 11.35 7.91
N ARG A 8 -5.45 10.69 7.93
CA ARG A 8 -4.16 11.36 7.84
C ARG A 8 -3.96 12.07 6.51
N LEU A 9 -4.45 11.55 5.39
CA LEU A 9 -4.37 12.23 4.09
C LEU A 9 -5.32 13.41 4.00
N ALA A 10 -6.52 13.26 4.56
CA ALA A 10 -7.49 14.35 4.61
C ALA A 10 -6.96 15.53 5.46
N ASN A 11 -6.24 15.21 6.55
CA ASN A 11 -5.73 16.20 7.50
C ASN A 11 -4.29 16.65 7.25
N ASN A 12 -3.48 15.93 6.46
CA ASN A 12 -2.10 16.33 6.15
C ASN A 12 -1.93 16.71 4.67
N PRO A 13 -1.46 17.93 4.36
CA PRO A 13 -1.12 18.30 2.99
C PRO A 13 0.10 17.54 2.47
N ASN A 14 0.93 16.98 3.37
CA ASN A 14 2.13 16.26 3.01
C ASN A 14 1.84 14.77 2.83
N ARG A 15 1.38 14.42 1.63
CA ARG A 15 1.04 13.04 1.27
C ARG A 15 2.25 12.09 1.32
N GLU A 16 3.46 12.63 1.16
CA GLU A 16 4.70 11.84 1.22
C GLU A 16 4.98 11.31 2.64
N GLN A 17 4.70 12.12 3.67
CA GLN A 17 4.77 11.65 5.06
C GLN A 17 3.77 10.52 5.34
N VAL A 18 2.57 10.62 4.77
CA VAL A 18 1.58 9.54 4.92
C VAL A 18 2.06 8.29 4.21
N ALA A 19 2.50 8.39 2.95
CA ALA A 19 3.06 7.26 2.23
C ALA A 19 4.21 6.60 3.01
N LYS A 20 5.08 7.40 3.62
CA LYS A 20 6.19 6.90 4.45
C LYS A 20 5.73 6.20 5.71
N PHE A 21 4.75 6.76 6.43
CA PHE A 21 4.16 6.11 7.59
C PHE A 21 3.54 4.76 7.24
N VAL A 22 2.82 4.70 6.12
CA VAL A 22 2.21 3.46 5.63
C VAL A 22 3.27 2.45 5.23
N PHE A 23 4.30 2.88 4.50
CA PHE A 23 5.42 2.04 4.11
C PHE A 23 6.10 1.41 5.32
N ASP A 24 6.43 2.22 6.33
CA ASP A 24 7.08 1.78 7.58
C ASP A 24 6.19 0.80 8.37
N SER A 25 4.87 0.98 8.30
CA SER A 25 3.91 0.07 8.92
C SER A 25 3.79 -1.28 8.21
N TYR A 26 4.29 -1.41 6.97
CA TYR A 26 4.29 -2.64 6.20
C TYR A 26 5.66 -3.30 6.10
N ASP A 27 6.73 -2.52 6.08
CA ASP A 27 8.12 -2.95 6.17
C ASP A 27 8.44 -3.45 7.60
N THR A 28 7.83 -4.57 7.98
CA THR A 28 7.91 -5.16 9.31
C THR A 28 9.31 -5.62 9.66
N ASN A 29 10.12 -5.97 8.66
CA ASN A 29 11.51 -6.35 8.84
C ASN A 29 12.48 -5.16 8.75
N ASN A 30 11.99 -3.93 8.48
CA ASN A 30 12.79 -2.71 8.31
C ASN A 30 13.91 -2.90 7.27
N SER A 31 13.62 -3.67 6.22
CA SER A 31 14.55 -3.89 5.11
C SER A 31 14.68 -2.65 4.21
N GLY A 32 13.78 -1.68 4.35
CA GLY A 32 13.66 -0.51 3.48
C GLY A 32 12.96 -0.83 2.16
N ARG A 33 12.37 -2.03 2.04
CA ARG A 33 11.65 -2.54 0.88
C ARG A 33 10.45 -3.35 1.37
N ILE A 34 9.37 -3.40 0.61
CA ILE A 34 8.22 -4.24 0.94
C ILE A 34 8.32 -5.51 0.11
N GLU A 35 8.45 -6.65 0.77
CA GLU A 35 8.46 -7.94 0.11
C GLU A 35 7.03 -8.38 -0.23
N LYS A 36 6.89 -9.27 -1.22
CA LYS A 36 5.58 -9.84 -1.61
C LYS A 36 4.81 -10.47 -0.44
N SER A 37 5.54 -11.08 0.49
CA SER A 37 4.98 -11.65 1.71
C SER A 37 4.39 -10.59 2.64
N GLU A 38 5.07 -9.45 2.78
CA GLU A 38 4.64 -8.33 3.64
C GLU A 38 3.45 -7.61 3.04
N LEU A 39 3.48 -7.34 1.72
CA LEU A 39 2.32 -6.77 1.02
C LEU A 39 1.11 -7.71 1.10
N LYS A 40 1.31 -9.03 1.09
CA LYS A 40 0.21 -9.99 1.23
C LYS A 40 -0.49 -9.84 2.57
N VAL A 41 0.26 -9.69 3.65
CA VAL A 41 -0.30 -9.43 4.99
C VAL A 41 -1.02 -8.08 5.02
N ALA A 42 -0.41 -7.05 4.43
CA ALA A 42 -0.97 -5.70 4.31
C ALA A 42 -2.34 -5.69 3.62
N MET A 43 -2.39 -6.22 2.40
CA MET A 43 -3.57 -6.29 1.55
C MET A 43 -4.68 -7.13 2.18
N ASN A 44 -4.34 -8.24 2.84
CA ASN A 44 -5.34 -9.05 3.54
C ASN A 44 -5.97 -8.27 4.71
N ARG A 45 -5.17 -7.50 5.44
CA ARG A 45 -5.64 -6.62 6.53
C ARG A 45 -6.51 -5.48 6.01
N ILE A 46 -6.09 -4.82 4.93
CA ILE A 46 -6.87 -3.80 4.20
C ILE A 46 -8.21 -4.40 3.75
N GLY A 47 -8.16 -5.55 3.10
CA GLY A 47 -9.34 -6.24 2.59
C GLY A 47 -10.33 -6.60 3.71
N ALA A 48 -9.82 -7.14 4.82
CA ALA A 48 -10.64 -7.43 5.99
C ALA A 48 -11.31 -6.17 6.58
N GLU A 49 -10.63 -5.02 6.58
CA GLU A 49 -11.23 -3.73 7.00
C GLU A 49 -12.32 -3.23 6.03
N LEU A 50 -12.21 -3.55 4.74
CA LEU A 50 -13.22 -3.22 3.71
C LEU A 50 -14.32 -4.27 3.58
N GLY A 51 -14.24 -5.39 4.32
CA GLY A 51 -15.13 -6.54 4.14
C GLY A 51 -14.94 -7.26 2.79
N GLN A 52 -13.80 -7.08 2.14
CA GLN A 52 -13.43 -7.70 0.87
C GLN A 52 -12.19 -8.57 1.02
N GLU A 53 -12.30 -9.88 0.83
CA GLU A 53 -11.13 -10.74 0.73
C GLU A 53 -10.47 -10.58 -0.64
N LEU A 54 -9.22 -10.09 -0.65
CA LEU A 54 -8.41 -10.05 -1.87
C LEU A 54 -7.89 -11.45 -2.17
N THR A 55 -8.26 -11.97 -3.34
CA THR A 55 -7.77 -13.26 -3.83
C THR A 55 -6.28 -13.20 -4.18
N ASP A 56 -5.58 -14.33 -4.14
CA ASP A 56 -4.18 -14.42 -4.57
C ASP A 56 -3.99 -13.90 -6.01
N GLU A 57 -4.96 -14.09 -6.89
CA GLU A 57 -4.90 -13.58 -8.27
C GLU A 57 -4.98 -12.05 -8.34
N GLN A 58 -5.84 -11.42 -7.53
CA GLN A 58 -5.90 -9.95 -7.44
C GLN A 58 -4.62 -9.38 -6.84
N MET A 59 -4.07 -10.07 -5.84
CA MET A 59 -2.77 -9.73 -5.26
C MET A 59 -1.67 -9.78 -6.31
N ASP A 60 -1.60 -10.84 -7.11
CA ASP A 60 -0.55 -11.03 -8.12
C ASP A 60 -0.66 -9.97 -9.23
N LYS A 61 -1.89 -9.62 -9.63
CA LYS A 61 -2.15 -8.53 -10.59
C LYS A 61 -1.78 -7.16 -10.03
N ALA A 62 -2.07 -6.93 -8.74
CA ALA A 62 -1.70 -5.68 -8.07
C ALA A 62 -0.18 -5.59 -7.94
N TRP A 63 0.47 -6.67 -7.51
CA TRP A 63 1.92 -6.81 -7.43
C TRP A 63 2.59 -6.50 -8.76
N ALA A 64 2.18 -7.19 -9.84
CA ALA A 64 2.75 -7.02 -11.17
C ALA A 64 2.53 -5.61 -11.76
N LYS A 65 1.60 -4.83 -11.21
CA LYS A 65 1.41 -3.42 -11.57
C LYS A 65 2.29 -2.46 -10.76
N MET A 66 2.63 -2.84 -9.53
CA MET A 66 3.41 -2.01 -8.61
C MET A 66 4.92 -2.21 -8.81
N ASP A 67 5.34 -3.48 -8.93
CA ASP A 67 6.73 -3.94 -9.11
C ASP A 67 7.15 -3.70 -10.57
N GLN A 68 7.59 -2.47 -10.86
CA GLN A 68 7.90 -2.03 -12.22
C GLN A 68 9.26 -2.53 -12.68
N ASP A 69 10.22 -2.56 -11.77
CA ASP A 69 11.57 -3.04 -12.03
C ASP A 69 11.66 -4.58 -11.97
N LYS A 70 10.63 -5.24 -11.42
CA LYS A 70 10.50 -6.70 -11.32
C LYS A 70 11.61 -7.31 -10.48
N ASP A 71 12.06 -6.58 -9.45
CA ASP A 71 13.05 -7.11 -8.51
C ASP A 71 12.41 -8.01 -7.44
N GLY A 72 11.07 -8.07 -7.41
CA GLY A 72 10.34 -8.90 -6.45
C GLY A 72 10.21 -8.25 -5.07
N THR A 73 10.53 -6.97 -4.96
CA THR A 73 10.25 -6.11 -3.82
C THR A 73 9.58 -4.82 -4.30
N LEU A 74 9.05 -4.02 -3.37
CA LEU A 74 8.58 -2.67 -3.66
C LEU A 74 9.43 -1.68 -2.89
N ASP A 75 10.08 -0.78 -3.60
CA ASP A 75 10.75 0.33 -2.95
C ASP A 75 9.77 1.44 -2.55
N PHE A 76 10.27 2.43 -1.81
CA PHE A 76 9.45 3.53 -1.33
C PHE A 76 8.82 4.36 -2.46
N GLU A 77 9.50 4.52 -3.60
CA GLU A 77 8.97 5.30 -4.72
C GLU A 77 7.83 4.55 -5.41
N GLU A 78 8.01 3.26 -5.69
CA GLU A 78 6.97 2.40 -6.26
C GLU A 78 5.75 2.32 -5.34
N PHE A 79 5.98 2.11 -4.05
CA PHE A 79 4.91 2.07 -3.05
C PHE A 79 4.17 3.40 -2.98
N LYS A 80 4.89 4.54 -2.97
CA LYS A 80 4.30 5.89 -2.96
C LYS A 80 3.38 6.10 -4.15
N VAL A 81 3.80 5.74 -5.36
CA VAL A 81 2.97 5.88 -6.57
C VAL A 81 1.69 5.07 -6.44
N PHE A 82 1.80 3.83 -5.97
CA PHE A 82 0.63 2.97 -5.76
C PHE A 82 -0.36 3.57 -4.76
N ILE A 83 0.13 3.95 -3.59
CA ILE A 83 -0.68 4.46 -2.48
C ILE A 83 -1.37 5.78 -2.87
N MET A 84 -0.68 6.66 -3.58
CA MET A 84 -1.28 7.88 -4.14
C MET A 84 -2.36 7.58 -5.19
N GLY A 85 -2.15 6.57 -6.03
CA GLY A 85 -3.14 6.11 -7.00
C GLY A 85 -4.39 5.56 -6.33
N LEU A 86 -4.22 4.73 -5.30
CA LEU A 86 -5.31 4.21 -4.48
C LEU A 86 -6.10 5.35 -3.81
N PHE A 87 -5.41 6.37 -3.27
CA PHE A 87 -6.06 7.52 -2.65
C PHE A 87 -6.85 8.38 -3.62
N ASN A 88 -6.31 8.61 -4.82
CA ASN A 88 -7.06 9.32 -5.87
C ASN A 88 -8.31 8.53 -6.26
N ALA A 89 -8.24 7.20 -6.32
CA ALA A 89 -9.41 6.36 -6.60
C ALA A 89 -10.46 6.43 -5.48
N LEU A 90 -10.04 6.34 -4.21
CA LEU A 90 -10.94 6.37 -3.04
C LEU A 90 -11.50 7.77 -2.74
N SER A 91 -10.81 8.84 -3.13
CA SER A 91 -11.27 10.23 -2.95
C SER A 91 -12.14 10.73 -4.10
N SER A 92 -12.30 9.94 -5.16
CA SER A 92 -13.05 10.32 -6.37
C SER A 92 -14.50 9.81 -6.38
N GLU A 93 -15.00 9.27 -5.28
CA GLU A 93 -16.41 8.89 -5.08
C GLU A 93 -17.12 9.76 -4.04
#